data_AF-A0A1E3PLI7-F1
#
_entry.id   AF-A0A1E3PLI7-F1
#
_cell.length_a   1.000
_cell.length_b   1.000
_cell.length_c   1.000
_cell.angle_alpha   90.00
_cell.angle_beta   90.00
_cell.angle_gamma   90.00
#
_symmetry.space_group_name_H-M   'P 1'
#
loop_
_entity.id
_entity.type
_entity.pdbx_description
1 polymer ?
#
loop_
_entity_poly.entity_id
_entity_poly.type
_entity_poly.pdbx_seq_one_letter_code
_entity_poly.pdbx_strand_id
1 'polypeptide(L)'
;MINIPTSSWRVKVYELSNDEWIDKGTGYCTGISDLVPMITVRNEDNDKDILLQSTIFGDTQYQKQQETLIVWSEPASTDMALSFQESEGCSVLCDFLINIQRKYVPGISLVALHASLDGTSDTTELIAGPLNLPTDQPSLANLPQLLESINQCSQSHYGRDKLINYLIQADYVTKVMALFETAEDLESINDLHLLCKISKSLFLLNDNNIIETFLTEENIMPFFGSLEYDPGFAPNFKANHREYLDKHSEFKQVIPIKSKIIVNKIKETFRLLFLKDVVFAKILDDASFALLSSLIYYNQTDIISWIHDNDEFSETLFNLYKPTIKKTSKDTFVEVSLDQQREGIKFIFQCLLISKNLQLSQRTSLYNKFIRNGLFTAIIFALQDRKREIRGLGTELIVSIIDHDTFLVRGYKDTNMVGNIMGEELIDDNETIVEQNGNQNDDSPMTAPVTGLLITKILIKLLLNETNSSMKSQVFEALKVLLDT
;
A
#
# COMPACT_ATOMS: atom_id res chain seq x y z
N MET A 1 -28.60 4.59 18.12
CA MET A 1 -28.85 4.72 19.58
C MET A 1 -29.68 3.52 19.98
N ILE A 2 -29.26 2.75 20.97
CA ILE A 2 -30.02 1.60 21.49
C ILE A 2 -31.17 2.15 22.34
N ASN A 3 -32.38 1.63 22.12
CA ASN A 3 -33.51 1.95 22.98
C ASN A 3 -33.37 1.20 24.30
N ILE A 4 -33.53 1.91 25.42
CA ILE A 4 -33.59 1.34 26.76
C ILE A 4 -34.95 1.76 27.35
N PRO A 5 -35.81 0.81 27.75
CA PRO A 5 -35.66 -0.64 27.63
C PRO A 5 -35.53 -1.11 26.18
N THR A 6 -34.84 -2.24 25.94
CA THR A 6 -34.74 -2.83 24.60
C THR A 6 -36.11 -3.28 24.09
N SER A 7 -36.22 -3.55 22.78
CA SER A 7 -37.36 -4.32 22.27
C SER A 7 -37.46 -5.68 22.97
N SER A 8 -38.68 -6.18 23.06
CA SER A 8 -39.02 -7.42 23.74
C SER A 8 -38.93 -8.59 22.77
N TRP A 9 -38.17 -9.63 23.13
CA TRP A 9 -37.88 -10.78 22.26
C TRP A 9 -38.21 -12.10 22.92
N ARG A 10 -38.85 -13.01 22.19
CA ARG A 10 -39.24 -14.32 22.71
C ARG A 10 -38.02 -15.24 22.90
N VAL A 11 -37.87 -15.78 24.11
CA VAL A 11 -36.74 -16.61 24.54
C VAL A 11 -37.22 -17.80 25.39
N LYS A 12 -36.41 -18.86 25.44
CA LYS A 12 -36.45 -19.87 26.50
C LYS A 12 -35.33 -19.63 27.50
N VAL A 13 -35.65 -19.77 28.78
CA VAL A 13 -34.69 -19.64 29.88
C VAL A 13 -34.25 -21.02 30.34
N TYR A 14 -32.95 -21.25 30.45
CA TYR A 14 -32.38 -22.47 31.00
C TYR A 14 -31.47 -22.17 32.19
N GLU A 15 -31.48 -23.08 33.17
CA GLU A 15 -30.59 -23.08 34.33
C GLU A 15 -29.84 -24.42 34.35
N LEU A 16 -28.52 -24.41 34.49
CA LEU A 16 -27.73 -25.63 34.62
C LEU A 16 -27.82 -26.17 36.05
N SER A 17 -28.24 -27.43 36.19
CA SER A 17 -28.32 -28.13 37.47
C SER A 17 -27.97 -29.60 37.28
N ASN A 18 -27.03 -30.11 38.08
CA ASN A 18 -26.50 -31.48 37.97
C ASN A 18 -26.03 -31.84 36.55
N ASP A 19 -25.29 -30.94 35.90
CA ASP A 19 -24.80 -31.08 34.52
C ASP A 19 -25.90 -31.20 33.44
N GLU A 20 -27.16 -30.93 33.77
CA GLU A 20 -28.29 -30.88 32.83
C GLU A 20 -28.93 -29.49 32.77
N TRP A 21 -29.22 -29.02 31.56
CA TRP A 21 -29.93 -27.76 31.33
C TRP A 21 -31.43 -27.93 31.57
N ILE A 22 -31.95 -27.30 32.63
CA ILE A 22 -33.36 -27.34 33.02
C ILE A 22 -34.11 -26.17 32.37
N ASP A 23 -35.15 -26.46 31.58
CA ASP A 23 -36.07 -25.45 31.01
C ASP A 23 -36.89 -24.80 32.14
N LYS A 24 -36.71 -23.49 32.33
CA LYS A 24 -37.45 -22.68 33.32
C LYS A 24 -38.73 -22.07 32.75
N GLY A 25 -38.93 -22.11 31.43
CA GLY A 25 -40.08 -21.55 30.76
C GLY A 25 -39.74 -20.70 29.54
N THR A 26 -40.79 -20.37 28.77
CA THR A 26 -40.73 -19.49 27.62
C THR A 26 -41.30 -18.12 27.98
N GLY A 27 -40.62 -17.06 27.55
CA GLY A 27 -41.01 -15.71 27.89
C GLY A 27 -40.41 -14.66 26.97
N TYR A 28 -40.54 -13.41 27.39
CA TYR A 28 -40.13 -12.24 26.63
C TYR A 28 -38.98 -11.51 27.34
N CYS A 29 -37.80 -11.50 26.71
CA CYS A 29 -36.56 -10.90 27.19
C CYS A 29 -36.49 -9.42 26.87
N THR A 30 -36.10 -8.62 27.87
CA THR A 30 -35.84 -7.18 27.76
C THR A 30 -34.61 -6.80 28.57
N GLY A 31 -33.75 -5.94 28.02
CA GLY A 31 -32.65 -5.28 28.74
C GLY A 31 -33.11 -3.92 29.27
N ILE A 32 -32.95 -3.69 30.57
CA ILE A 32 -33.37 -2.45 31.25
C ILE A 32 -32.21 -1.84 32.02
N SER A 33 -32.15 -0.50 32.13
CA SER A 33 -31.02 0.21 32.75
C SER A 33 -31.45 1.51 33.45
N ASP A 34 -32.61 1.52 34.11
CA ASP A 34 -33.14 2.72 34.79
C ASP A 34 -32.30 3.14 36.00
N LEU A 35 -31.94 2.18 36.86
CA LEU A 35 -31.10 2.39 38.06
C LEU A 35 -29.95 1.38 38.12
N VAL A 36 -30.26 0.11 37.82
CA VAL A 36 -29.31 -1.00 37.77
C VAL A 36 -29.51 -1.73 36.45
N PRO A 37 -28.46 -1.89 35.62
CA PRO A 37 -28.56 -2.67 34.38
C PRO A 37 -28.92 -4.13 34.67
N MET A 38 -30.00 -4.63 34.05
CA MET A 38 -30.46 -6.01 34.24
C MET A 38 -31.12 -6.58 32.98
N ILE A 39 -31.13 -7.90 32.91
CA ILE A 39 -31.84 -8.71 31.91
C ILE A 39 -33.08 -9.28 32.59
N THR A 40 -34.26 -9.01 32.02
CA THR A 40 -35.54 -9.49 32.57
C THR A 40 -36.27 -10.33 31.53
N VAL A 41 -36.75 -11.50 31.94
CA VAL A 41 -37.64 -12.35 31.12
C VAL A 41 -38.97 -12.52 31.83
N ARG A 42 -40.05 -12.08 31.18
CA ARG A 42 -41.43 -12.23 31.68
C ARG A 42 -42.13 -13.39 31.00
N ASN A 43 -42.90 -14.16 31.76
CA ASN A 43 -43.60 -15.35 31.25
C ASN A 43 -44.58 -14.97 30.12
N GLU A 44 -44.62 -15.76 29.03
CA GLU A 44 -45.50 -15.49 27.89
C GLU A 44 -47.00 -15.61 28.22
N ASP A 45 -47.35 -16.45 29.20
CA ASP A 45 -48.74 -16.66 29.63
C ASP A 45 -49.18 -15.66 30.70
N ASN A 46 -48.23 -15.06 31.44
CA ASN A 46 -48.51 -14.13 32.53
C ASN A 46 -47.38 -13.12 32.73
N ASP A 47 -47.55 -11.90 32.22
CA ASP A 47 -46.55 -10.82 32.27
C ASP A 47 -46.14 -10.38 33.71
N LYS A 48 -46.95 -10.73 34.72
CA LYS A 48 -46.61 -10.49 36.14
C LYS A 48 -45.64 -11.51 36.70
N ASP A 49 -45.51 -12.66 36.06
CA ASP A 49 -44.60 -13.73 36.43
C ASP A 49 -43.24 -13.51 35.75
N ILE A 50 -42.18 -13.46 36.57
CA ILE A 50 -40.82 -13.17 36.11
C ILE A 50 -40.04 -14.47 36.14
N LEU A 51 -39.69 -14.97 34.96
CA LEU A 51 -38.91 -16.20 34.79
C LEU A 51 -37.42 -15.98 35.09
N LEU A 52 -36.91 -14.78 34.79
CA LEU A 52 -35.53 -14.39 35.05
C LEU A 52 -35.45 -12.90 35.36
N GLN A 53 -34.68 -12.57 36.39
CA GLN A 53 -34.24 -11.19 36.65
C GLN A 53 -32.76 -11.22 37.04
N SER A 54 -31.88 -11.01 36.05
CA SER A 54 -30.43 -11.13 36.22
C SER A 54 -29.78 -9.75 36.20
N THR A 55 -29.07 -9.40 37.27
CA THR A 55 -28.32 -8.14 37.35
C THR A 55 -26.99 -8.28 36.60
N ILE A 56 -26.61 -7.27 35.82
CA ILE A 56 -25.36 -7.29 35.05
C ILE A 56 -24.21 -6.80 35.94
N PHE A 57 -23.22 -7.66 36.19
CA PHE A 57 -22.03 -7.34 37.00
C PHE A 57 -20.77 -7.24 36.14
N GLY A 58 -19.83 -6.42 36.59
CA GLY A 58 -18.60 -6.11 35.87
C GLY A 58 -17.57 -7.22 35.79
N ASP A 59 -17.78 -8.36 36.43
CA ASP A 59 -16.95 -9.56 36.30
C ASP A 59 -17.68 -10.66 35.52
N THR A 60 -18.89 -10.39 35.02
CA THR A 60 -19.66 -11.37 34.27
C THR A 60 -19.13 -11.53 32.86
N GLN A 61 -18.89 -12.79 32.47
CA GLN A 61 -18.59 -13.18 31.11
C GLN A 61 -19.84 -13.74 30.43
N TYR A 62 -20.32 -13.02 29.42
CA TYR A 62 -21.37 -13.47 28.51
C TYR A 62 -20.75 -14.14 27.28
N GLN A 63 -21.29 -15.29 26.91
CA GLN A 63 -20.87 -16.05 25.74
C GLN A 63 -22.03 -16.14 24.75
N LYS A 64 -21.90 -15.48 23.60
CA LYS A 64 -22.80 -15.69 22.46
C LYS A 64 -22.39 -17.01 21.80
N GLN A 65 -23.27 -18.00 21.83
CA GLN A 65 -23.10 -19.29 21.16
C GLN A 65 -24.06 -19.36 19.97
N GLN A 66 -23.54 -19.69 18.79
CA GLN A 66 -24.29 -19.64 17.54
C GLN A 66 -24.94 -18.25 17.34
N GLU A 67 -26.07 -18.16 16.64
CA GLU A 67 -26.77 -16.89 16.41
C GLU A 67 -27.91 -16.62 17.39
N THR A 68 -28.22 -17.55 18.29
CA THR A 68 -29.47 -17.51 19.09
C THR A 68 -29.28 -17.87 20.56
N LEU A 69 -28.07 -18.12 21.06
CA LEU A 69 -27.86 -18.51 22.45
C LEU A 69 -26.90 -17.54 23.14
N ILE A 70 -27.23 -17.11 24.37
CA ILE A 70 -26.33 -16.37 25.26
C ILE A 70 -26.25 -17.12 26.58
N VAL A 71 -25.03 -17.44 27.00
CA VAL A 71 -24.71 -18.20 28.22
C VAL A 71 -23.85 -17.35 29.15
N TRP A 72 -24.11 -17.37 30.45
CA TRP A 72 -23.27 -16.74 31.47
C TRP A 72 -23.43 -17.44 32.82
N SER A 73 -22.52 -17.17 33.74
CA SER A 73 -22.62 -17.64 35.13
C SER A 73 -23.07 -16.50 36.04
N GLU A 74 -24.08 -16.75 36.87
CA GLU A 74 -24.48 -15.80 37.93
C GLU A 74 -23.51 -15.86 39.12
N PRO A 75 -23.45 -14.82 39.98
CA PRO A 75 -22.58 -14.79 41.16
C PRO A 75 -22.72 -15.98 42.13
N ALA A 76 -23.87 -16.66 42.11
CA ALA A 76 -24.11 -17.90 42.87
C ALA A 76 -23.49 -19.16 42.23
N SER A 77 -22.68 -19.01 41.17
CA SER A 77 -22.12 -20.08 40.34
C SER A 77 -23.18 -20.96 39.67
N THR A 78 -24.35 -20.38 39.37
CA THR A 78 -25.39 -21.01 38.58
C THR A 78 -25.26 -20.55 37.13
N ASP A 79 -25.10 -21.49 36.21
CA ASP A 79 -25.02 -21.17 34.78
C ASP A 79 -26.43 -20.98 34.21
N MET A 80 -26.59 -19.87 33.50
CA MET A 80 -27.83 -19.44 32.89
C MET A 80 -27.66 -19.37 31.37
N ALA A 81 -28.72 -19.72 30.65
CA ALA A 81 -28.76 -19.57 29.20
C ALA A 81 -30.09 -19.01 28.70
N LEU A 82 -30.00 -18.11 27.73
CA LEU A 82 -31.15 -17.60 26.96
C LEU A 82 -31.07 -18.11 25.54
N SER A 83 -32.06 -18.89 25.13
CA SER A 83 -32.23 -19.35 23.75
C SER A 83 -33.31 -18.52 23.07
N PHE A 84 -32.89 -17.67 22.14
CA PHE A 84 -33.75 -16.79 21.36
C PHE A 84 -34.44 -17.55 20.24
N GLN A 85 -35.71 -17.25 20.02
CA GLN A 85 -36.44 -17.77 18.86
C GLN A 85 -35.89 -17.20 17.55
N GLU A 86 -35.43 -15.94 17.58
CA GLU A 86 -34.92 -15.21 16.42
C GLU A 86 -33.53 -14.65 16.72
N SER A 87 -32.62 -14.74 15.76
CA SER A 87 -31.24 -14.25 15.91
C SER A 87 -31.17 -12.73 16.12
N GLU A 88 -32.12 -11.99 15.57
CA GLU A 88 -32.21 -10.54 15.76
C GLU A 88 -32.36 -10.17 17.25
N GLY A 89 -33.14 -10.94 18.01
CA GLY A 89 -33.28 -10.70 19.45
C GLY A 89 -31.99 -10.95 20.23
N CYS A 90 -31.23 -11.96 19.83
CA CYS A 90 -29.91 -12.25 20.40
C CYS A 90 -28.93 -11.10 20.14
N SER A 91 -28.92 -10.58 18.90
CA SER A 91 -28.11 -9.42 18.51
C SER A 91 -28.49 -8.17 19.30
N VAL A 92 -29.79 -7.89 19.48
CA VAL A 92 -30.27 -6.75 20.29
C VAL A 92 -29.80 -6.85 21.74
N LEU A 93 -29.80 -8.06 22.35
CA LEU A 93 -29.29 -8.23 23.71
C LEU A 93 -27.75 -8.06 23.76
N CYS A 94 -27.02 -8.57 22.76
CA CYS A 94 -25.57 -8.35 22.65
C CYS A 94 -25.24 -6.85 22.56
N ASP A 95 -25.94 -6.10 21.71
CA ASP A 95 -25.78 -4.65 21.57
C ASP A 95 -26.06 -3.93 22.89
N PHE A 96 -27.11 -4.35 23.61
CA PHE A 96 -27.40 -3.84 24.94
C PHE A 96 -26.24 -4.08 25.90
N LEU A 97 -25.71 -5.31 25.99
CA LEU A 97 -24.55 -5.63 26.82
C LEU A 97 -23.34 -4.77 26.44
N ILE A 98 -23.03 -4.60 25.15
CA ILE A 98 -21.93 -3.73 24.68
C ILE A 98 -22.14 -2.28 25.14
N ASN A 99 -23.37 -1.76 25.10
CA ASN A 99 -23.65 -0.41 25.57
C ASN A 99 -23.57 -0.30 27.11
N ILE A 100 -24.00 -1.32 27.84
CA ILE A 100 -23.84 -1.40 29.30
C ILE A 100 -22.35 -1.43 29.67
N GLN A 101 -21.55 -2.24 28.98
CA GLN A 101 -20.10 -2.31 29.14
C GLN A 101 -19.48 -0.92 29.04
N ARG A 102 -19.78 -0.21 27.96
CA ARG A 102 -19.14 1.08 27.66
C ARG A 102 -19.55 2.22 28.59
N LYS A 103 -20.78 2.22 29.11
CA LYS A 103 -21.35 3.39 29.80
C LYS A 103 -21.55 3.21 31.30
N TYR A 104 -21.81 1.99 31.76
CA TYR A 104 -22.29 1.74 33.11
C TYR A 104 -21.42 0.71 33.86
N VAL A 105 -20.98 -0.37 33.19
CA VAL A 105 -20.33 -1.52 33.83
C VAL A 105 -19.11 -1.99 33.01
N PRO A 106 -17.93 -1.36 33.12
CA PRO A 106 -16.80 -1.54 32.19
C PRO A 106 -16.15 -2.91 32.16
N GLY A 107 -16.27 -3.71 33.22
CA GLY A 107 -15.56 -4.99 33.30
C GLY A 107 -16.26 -6.16 32.61
N ILE A 108 -17.51 -6.01 32.15
CA ILE A 108 -18.20 -7.15 31.51
C ILE A 108 -17.43 -7.62 30.29
N SER A 109 -17.39 -8.93 30.05
CA SER A 109 -16.78 -9.52 28.86
C SER A 109 -17.85 -10.22 28.03
N LEU A 110 -17.95 -9.90 26.75
CA LEU A 110 -18.82 -10.54 25.77
C LEU A 110 -17.95 -11.20 24.71
N VAL A 111 -18.06 -12.52 24.59
CA VAL A 111 -17.29 -13.35 23.66
C VAL A 111 -18.26 -14.09 22.74
N ALA A 112 -17.96 -14.19 21.45
CA ALA A 112 -18.66 -15.06 20.52
C ALA A 112 -17.90 -16.37 20.31
N LEU A 113 -18.65 -17.47 20.23
CA LEU A 113 -18.15 -18.79 19.92
C LEU A 113 -18.49 -19.13 18.47
N HIS A 114 -17.46 -19.27 17.65
CA HIS A 114 -17.57 -19.63 16.24
C HIS A 114 -17.15 -21.09 16.04
N ALA A 115 -18.08 -21.90 15.54
CA ALA A 115 -17.79 -23.27 15.14
C ALA A 115 -16.82 -23.27 13.95
N SER A 116 -15.72 -24.02 14.04
CA SER A 116 -14.82 -24.19 12.89
C SER A 116 -15.52 -24.97 11.76
N LEU A 117 -15.20 -24.60 10.52
CA LEU A 117 -15.68 -25.28 9.32
C LEU A 117 -15.30 -26.77 9.28
N ASP A 118 -14.19 -27.13 9.95
CA ASP A 118 -13.64 -28.48 9.98
C ASP A 118 -14.11 -29.28 11.23
N GLY A 119 -14.89 -28.65 12.13
CA GLY A 119 -15.44 -29.29 13.33
C GLY A 119 -14.42 -29.74 14.37
N THR A 120 -13.17 -29.25 14.28
CA THR A 120 -12.04 -29.71 15.12
C THR A 120 -11.82 -28.87 16.37
N SER A 121 -12.27 -27.61 16.38
CA SER A 121 -12.24 -26.74 17.57
C SER A 121 -13.19 -25.55 17.43
N ASP A 122 -13.78 -25.11 18.54
CA ASP A 122 -14.54 -23.87 18.61
C ASP A 122 -13.57 -22.70 18.86
N THR A 123 -13.70 -21.64 18.06
CA THR A 123 -12.87 -20.43 18.22
C THR A 123 -13.64 -19.37 18.99
N THR A 124 -12.98 -18.73 19.96
CA THR A 124 -13.57 -17.68 20.79
C THR A 124 -13.08 -16.31 20.31
N GLU A 125 -14.02 -15.39 20.06
CA GLU A 125 -13.73 -14.02 19.64
C GLU A 125 -14.29 -13.03 20.67
N LEU A 126 -13.44 -12.13 21.17
CA LEU A 126 -13.89 -11.05 22.06
C LEU A 126 -14.66 -9.98 21.26
N ILE A 127 -15.91 -9.74 21.62
CA ILE A 127 -16.78 -8.72 20.99
C ILE A 127 -16.76 -7.41 21.80
N ALA A 128 -16.78 -7.51 23.12
CA ALA A 128 -16.63 -6.38 24.02
C ALA A 128 -16.02 -6.85 25.33
N GLY A 129 -15.19 -6.03 25.95
CA GLY A 129 -14.56 -6.43 27.19
C GLY A 129 -13.58 -5.41 27.72
N PRO A 130 -13.10 -5.59 28.96
CA PRO A 130 -11.92 -4.90 29.42
C PRO A 130 -10.75 -5.28 28.50
N LEU A 131 -10.03 -4.28 28.00
CA LEU A 131 -8.82 -4.46 27.20
C LEU A 131 -7.62 -3.99 28.01
N ASN A 132 -6.54 -4.77 27.97
CA ASN A 132 -5.25 -4.37 28.52
C ASN A 132 -4.54 -3.43 27.54
N LEU A 133 -5.10 -2.24 27.34
CA LEU A 133 -4.48 -1.22 26.51
C LEU A 133 -3.13 -0.79 27.11
N PRO A 134 -2.18 -0.37 26.26
CA PRO A 134 -0.92 0.20 26.73
C PRO A 134 -1.13 1.40 27.67
N THR A 135 -0.13 1.69 28.50
CA THR A 135 -0.12 2.90 29.33
C THR A 135 0.07 4.16 28.48
N ASP A 136 -0.56 5.28 28.87
CA ASP A 136 -0.52 6.57 28.14
C ASP A 136 0.89 7.12 27.86
N GLN A 137 1.84 6.78 28.75
CA GLN A 137 3.24 7.17 28.65
C GLN A 137 4.12 5.92 28.56
N PRO A 138 4.58 5.52 27.37
CA PRO A 138 5.59 4.48 27.27
C PRO A 138 6.91 4.96 27.91
N SER A 139 7.66 4.02 28.46
CA SER A 139 8.98 4.26 29.06
C SER A 139 9.84 3.02 28.89
N LEU A 140 11.17 3.15 28.98
CA LEU A 140 12.06 1.98 28.89
C LEU A 140 11.70 0.90 29.94
N ALA A 141 11.25 1.31 31.13
CA ALA A 141 10.86 0.39 32.20
C ALA A 141 9.60 -0.44 31.91
N ASN A 142 8.71 0.02 31.01
CA ASN A 142 7.43 -0.63 30.72
C ASN A 142 7.35 -1.30 29.34
N LEU A 143 8.47 -1.36 28.59
CA LEU A 143 8.51 -2.00 27.27
C LEU A 143 8.00 -3.45 27.26
N PRO A 144 8.30 -4.32 28.24
CA PRO A 144 7.76 -5.69 28.24
C PRO A 144 6.23 -5.71 28.33
N GLN A 145 5.65 -4.90 29.22
CA GLN A 145 4.21 -4.78 29.39
C GLN A 145 3.55 -4.18 28.15
N LEU A 146 4.17 -3.16 27.54
CA LEU A 146 3.70 -2.57 26.29
C LEU A 146 3.62 -3.62 25.18
N LEU A 147 4.66 -4.42 24.99
CA LEU A 147 4.68 -5.48 23.98
C LEU A 147 3.59 -6.52 24.23
N GLU A 148 3.40 -6.92 25.50
CA GLU A 148 2.34 -7.85 25.90
C GLU A 148 0.95 -7.28 25.60
N SER A 149 0.67 -6.04 25.99
CA SER A 149 -0.59 -5.34 25.71
C SER A 149 -0.91 -5.28 24.22
N ILE A 150 0.07 -4.92 23.38
CA ILE A 150 -0.11 -4.88 21.92
C ILE A 150 -0.46 -6.26 21.38
N ASN A 151 0.31 -7.29 21.76
CA ASN A 151 0.12 -8.65 21.27
C ASN A 151 -1.19 -9.28 21.75
N GLN A 152 -1.65 -8.98 22.96
CA GLN A 152 -2.94 -9.44 23.47
C GLN A 152 -4.10 -8.77 22.72
N CYS A 153 -4.06 -7.44 22.58
CA CYS A 153 -5.12 -6.71 21.91
C CYS A 153 -5.21 -7.06 20.41
N SER A 154 -4.10 -7.40 19.76
CA SER A 154 -4.09 -7.76 18.33
C SER A 154 -4.74 -9.12 18.01
N GLN A 155 -5.07 -9.95 18.99
CA GLN A 155 -5.62 -11.31 18.77
C GLN A 155 -7.10 -11.33 18.34
N SER A 156 -7.85 -10.24 18.59
CA SER A 156 -9.27 -10.13 18.22
C SER A 156 -9.49 -8.89 17.37
N HIS A 157 -10.50 -8.91 16.49
CA HIS A 157 -10.85 -7.75 15.67
C HIS A 157 -11.23 -6.54 16.56
N TYR A 158 -12.06 -6.76 17.58
CA TYR A 158 -12.44 -5.72 18.55
C TYR A 158 -11.23 -5.11 19.27
N GLY A 159 -10.35 -5.96 19.82
CA GLY A 159 -9.16 -5.51 20.54
C GLY A 159 -8.22 -4.72 19.64
N ARG A 160 -8.01 -5.21 18.42
CA ARG A 160 -7.13 -4.58 17.42
C ARG A 160 -7.64 -3.20 17.04
N ASP A 161 -8.93 -3.07 16.75
CA ASP A 161 -9.53 -1.80 16.37
C ASP A 161 -9.48 -0.77 17.52
N LYS A 162 -9.72 -1.21 18.77
CA LYS A 162 -9.59 -0.34 19.94
C LYS A 162 -8.14 0.07 20.21
N LEU A 163 -7.20 -0.85 20.05
CA LEU A 163 -5.78 -0.56 20.16
C LEU A 163 -5.34 0.48 19.13
N ILE A 164 -5.65 0.29 17.84
CA ILE A 164 -5.29 1.23 16.77
C ILE A 164 -5.82 2.64 17.08
N ASN A 165 -7.11 2.76 17.43
CA ASN A 165 -7.70 4.04 17.79
C ASN A 165 -6.98 4.72 18.96
N TYR A 166 -6.63 3.95 20.00
CA TYR A 166 -5.90 4.46 21.15
C TYR A 166 -4.48 4.92 20.77
N LEU A 167 -3.75 4.12 19.99
CA LEU A 167 -2.38 4.42 19.56
C LEU A 167 -2.31 5.71 18.72
N ILE A 168 -3.27 5.91 17.81
CA ILE A 168 -3.37 7.11 16.97
C ILE A 168 -3.68 8.34 17.84
N GLN A 169 -4.69 8.25 18.73
CA GLN A 169 -5.07 9.36 19.61
C GLN A 169 -3.96 9.77 20.57
N ALA A 170 -3.16 8.82 21.02
CA ALA A 170 -2.08 9.05 21.97
C ALA A 170 -0.73 9.41 21.29
N ASP A 171 -0.68 9.50 19.95
CA ASP A 171 0.56 9.69 19.17
C ASP A 171 1.67 8.71 19.60
N TYR A 172 1.30 7.44 19.70
CA TYR A 172 2.11 6.44 20.39
C TYR A 172 3.37 6.07 19.61
N VAL A 173 3.28 6.04 18.28
CA VAL A 173 4.41 5.72 17.38
C VAL A 173 5.57 6.68 17.63
N THR A 174 5.29 7.99 17.60
CA THR A 174 6.28 9.06 17.82
C THR A 174 6.95 8.93 19.20
N LYS A 175 6.16 8.64 20.24
CA LYS A 175 6.71 8.38 21.59
C LYS A 175 7.62 7.15 21.64
N VAL A 176 7.25 6.06 20.95
CA VAL A 176 8.09 4.84 20.89
C VAL A 176 9.39 5.10 20.12
N MET A 177 9.34 5.90 19.06
CA MET A 177 10.54 6.31 18.31
C MET A 177 11.49 7.15 19.15
N ALA A 178 10.99 8.10 19.93
CA ALA A 178 11.80 8.88 20.87
C ALA A 178 12.45 8.00 21.97
N LEU A 179 11.74 6.96 22.44
CA LEU A 179 12.32 5.98 23.37
C LEU A 179 13.42 5.15 22.72
N PHE A 180 13.31 4.85 21.44
CA PHE A 180 14.38 4.18 20.71
C PHE A 180 15.66 4.99 20.67
N GLU A 181 15.57 6.27 20.35
CA GLU A 181 16.76 7.15 20.37
C GLU A 181 17.38 7.20 21.78
N THR A 182 16.55 7.31 22.81
CA THR A 182 17.01 7.29 24.21
C THR A 182 17.69 5.95 24.56
N ALA A 183 17.14 4.81 24.14
CA ALA A 183 17.73 3.49 24.38
C ALA A 183 19.05 3.30 23.62
N GLU A 184 19.16 3.87 22.41
CA GLU A 184 20.38 3.83 21.60
C GLU A 184 21.49 4.67 22.23
N ASP A 185 21.17 5.88 22.73
CA ASP A 185 22.10 6.74 23.46
C ASP A 185 22.62 6.09 24.76
N LEU A 186 21.79 5.27 25.41
CA LEU A 186 22.15 4.51 26.60
C LEU A 186 22.88 3.19 26.28
N GLU A 187 23.02 2.84 25.00
CA GLU A 187 23.55 1.55 24.53
C GLU A 187 22.83 0.33 25.14
N SER A 188 21.53 0.47 25.45
CA SER A 188 20.74 -0.57 26.11
C SER A 188 20.24 -1.62 25.12
N ILE A 189 21.05 -2.64 24.85
CA ILE A 189 20.74 -3.72 23.89
C ILE A 189 19.42 -4.43 24.18
N ASN A 190 19.10 -4.68 25.46
CA ASN A 190 17.84 -5.33 25.84
C ASN A 190 16.62 -4.50 25.44
N ASP A 191 16.66 -3.19 25.69
CA ASP A 191 15.57 -2.29 25.35
C ASP A 191 15.46 -2.12 23.83
N LEU A 192 16.59 -2.05 23.12
CA LEU A 192 16.65 -1.99 21.66
C LEU A 192 16.00 -3.22 21.00
N HIS A 193 16.24 -4.42 21.54
CA HIS A 193 15.56 -5.63 21.07
C HIS A 193 14.05 -5.61 21.33
N LEU A 194 13.60 -5.08 22.48
CA LEU A 194 12.17 -4.92 22.77
C LEU A 194 11.52 -3.90 21.85
N LEU A 195 12.17 -2.76 21.62
CA LEU A 195 11.71 -1.70 20.72
C LEU A 195 11.64 -2.17 19.26
N CYS A 196 12.57 -3.03 18.82
CA CYS A 196 12.46 -3.70 17.53
C CYS A 196 11.17 -4.52 17.43
N LYS A 197 10.90 -5.37 18.43
CA LYS A 197 9.67 -6.20 18.47
C LYS A 197 8.41 -5.34 18.50
N ILE A 198 8.39 -4.29 19.33
CA ILE A 198 7.26 -3.35 19.42
C ILE A 198 7.05 -2.65 18.07
N SER A 199 8.10 -2.16 17.43
CA SER A 199 8.02 -1.49 16.12
C SER A 199 7.43 -2.43 15.06
N LYS A 200 7.85 -3.70 15.04
CA LYS A 200 7.26 -4.72 14.18
C LYS A 200 5.79 -5.00 14.51
N SER A 201 5.45 -5.21 15.78
CA SER A 201 4.07 -5.46 16.20
C SER A 201 3.14 -4.31 15.83
N LEU A 202 3.59 -3.06 16.01
CA LEU A 202 2.84 -1.86 15.61
C LEU A 202 2.67 -1.78 14.10
N PHE A 203 3.72 -2.03 13.31
CA PHE A 203 3.66 -2.03 11.86
C PHE A 203 2.70 -3.10 11.32
N LEU A 204 2.73 -4.30 11.91
CA LEU A 204 1.87 -5.44 11.55
C LEU A 204 0.40 -5.28 12.01
N LEU A 205 0.05 -4.18 12.70
CA LEU A 205 -1.35 -3.78 12.86
C LEU A 205 -1.99 -3.38 11.53
N ASN A 206 -1.21 -3.19 10.45
CA ASN A 206 -1.72 -2.97 9.10
C ASN A 206 -2.72 -1.80 9.03
N ASP A 207 -2.43 -0.72 9.75
CA ASP A 207 -3.20 0.53 9.70
C ASP A 207 -2.43 1.61 8.92
N ASN A 208 -3.11 2.29 8.00
CA ASN A 208 -2.51 3.32 7.15
C ASN A 208 -1.92 4.48 7.98
N ASN A 209 -2.64 4.98 8.99
CA ASN A 209 -2.18 6.13 9.77
C ASN A 209 -0.94 5.77 10.58
N ILE A 210 -0.88 4.55 11.12
CA ILE A 210 0.29 4.06 11.84
C ILE A 210 1.50 3.99 10.90
N ILE A 211 1.35 3.41 9.71
CA ILE A 211 2.44 3.33 8.71
C ILE A 211 2.87 4.72 8.26
N GLU A 212 1.94 5.62 7.93
CA GLU A 212 2.23 7.00 7.56
C GLU A 212 3.00 7.73 8.67
N THR A 213 2.63 7.51 9.94
CA THR A 213 3.31 8.10 11.10
C THR A 213 4.76 7.62 11.21
N PHE A 214 5.03 6.32 10.99
CA PHE A 214 6.40 5.79 10.91
C PHE A 214 7.21 6.41 9.76
N LEU A 215 6.56 6.76 8.64
CA LEU A 215 7.21 7.26 7.43
C LEU A 215 7.48 8.78 7.42
N THR A 216 7.06 9.49 8.46
CA THR A 216 7.36 10.91 8.67
C THR A 216 8.86 11.17 8.83
N GLU A 217 9.31 12.38 8.50
CA GLU A 217 10.74 12.74 8.57
C GLU A 217 11.33 12.61 9.98
N GLU A 218 10.52 12.79 11.03
CA GLU A 218 10.95 12.66 12.43
C GLU A 218 11.10 11.20 12.87
N ASN A 219 10.19 10.32 12.42
CA ASN A 219 10.13 8.94 12.90
C ASN A 219 10.91 7.96 12.02
N ILE A 220 11.22 8.32 10.76
CA ILE A 220 11.75 7.37 9.78
C ILE A 220 13.11 6.79 10.16
N MET A 221 14.05 7.62 10.63
CA MET A 221 15.39 7.17 10.99
C MET A 221 15.37 6.34 12.29
N PRO A 222 14.68 6.77 13.36
CA PRO A 222 14.46 5.92 14.54
C PRO A 222 13.78 4.59 14.19
N PHE A 223 12.78 4.60 13.30
CA PHE A 223 12.06 3.40 12.90
C PHE A 223 12.96 2.40 12.20
N PHE A 224 13.70 2.82 11.16
CA PHE A 224 14.65 1.92 10.52
C PHE A 224 15.75 1.48 11.48
N GLY A 225 16.23 2.38 12.36
CA GLY A 225 17.19 2.07 13.40
C GLY A 225 16.70 0.97 14.34
N SER A 226 15.44 1.01 14.79
CA SER A 226 14.88 -0.02 15.67
C SER A 226 14.83 -1.39 14.98
N LEU A 227 14.59 -1.43 13.67
CA LEU A 227 14.58 -2.67 12.89
C LEU A 227 15.98 -3.27 12.70
N GLU A 228 17.06 -2.48 12.82
CA GLU A 228 18.44 -2.98 12.75
C GLU A 228 18.82 -3.89 13.94
N TYR A 229 18.12 -3.75 15.07
CA TYR A 229 18.34 -4.53 16.30
C TYR A 229 17.42 -5.76 16.40
N ASP A 230 17.03 -6.34 15.27
CA ASP A 230 16.21 -7.54 15.24
C ASP A 230 16.93 -8.73 15.92
N PRO A 231 16.39 -9.29 17.02
CA PRO A 231 17.00 -10.42 17.71
C PRO A 231 16.93 -11.72 16.89
N GLY A 232 16.20 -11.74 15.77
CA GLY A 232 16.19 -12.85 14.82
C GLY A 232 17.50 -13.00 14.03
N PHE A 233 18.35 -11.97 13.99
CA PHE A 233 19.69 -12.07 13.42
C PHE A 233 20.68 -12.68 14.42
N ALA A 234 21.76 -13.27 13.92
CA ALA A 234 22.84 -13.76 14.77
C ALA A 234 23.35 -12.64 15.70
N PRO A 235 23.77 -12.92 16.94
CA PRO A 235 23.98 -11.93 18.00
C PRO A 235 25.00 -10.80 17.72
N ASN A 236 25.73 -10.87 16.60
CA ASN A 236 26.70 -9.86 16.16
C ASN A 236 26.34 -9.25 14.79
N PHE A 237 25.12 -9.45 14.30
CA PHE A 237 24.70 -8.98 12.98
C PHE A 237 23.66 -7.87 13.15
N LYS A 238 24.10 -6.62 12.92
CA LYS A 238 23.25 -5.44 12.81
C LYS A 238 23.02 -5.18 11.32
N ALA A 239 21.77 -5.04 10.91
CA ALA A 239 21.48 -4.56 9.56
C ALA A 239 21.88 -3.07 9.45
N ASN A 240 22.35 -2.62 8.29
CA ASN A 240 22.73 -1.22 8.07
C ASN A 240 21.67 -0.51 7.22
N HIS A 241 20.42 -0.53 7.69
CA HIS A 241 19.29 0.07 6.99
C HIS A 241 19.44 1.58 6.86
N ARG A 242 19.79 2.28 7.96
CA ARG A 242 20.02 3.72 7.99
C ARG A 242 21.16 4.13 7.07
N GLU A 243 22.28 3.40 7.09
CA GLU A 243 23.43 3.68 6.20
C GLU A 243 23.03 3.57 4.72
N TYR A 244 22.23 2.56 4.36
CA TYR A 244 21.72 2.42 3.00
C TYR A 244 20.82 3.60 2.62
N LEU A 245 19.91 3.99 3.51
CA LEU A 245 19.00 5.11 3.28
C LEU A 245 19.77 6.42 3.16
N ASP A 246 20.75 6.71 4.02
CA ASP A 246 21.58 7.92 3.96
C ASP A 246 22.41 7.99 2.67
N LYS A 247 22.95 6.86 2.21
CA LYS A 247 23.70 6.82 0.93
C LYS A 247 22.81 7.02 -0.29
N HIS A 248 21.52 6.70 -0.18
CA HIS A 248 20.55 6.77 -1.27
C HIS A 248 19.45 7.82 -1.05
N SER A 249 19.60 8.68 -0.03
CA SER A 249 18.63 9.73 0.31
C SER A 249 18.75 10.94 -0.62
N GLU A 250 19.83 11.03 -1.40
CA GLU A 250 20.01 12.04 -2.43
C GLU A 250 18.98 11.82 -3.55
N PHE A 251 17.81 12.45 -3.39
CA PHE A 251 16.79 12.49 -4.41
C PHE A 251 17.30 13.27 -5.63
N LYS A 252 17.88 12.55 -6.59
CA LYS A 252 18.43 13.12 -7.80
C LYS A 252 17.33 13.52 -8.77
N GLN A 253 17.13 14.83 -8.90
CA GLN A 253 16.15 15.40 -9.81
C GLN A 253 16.80 15.68 -11.16
N VAL A 254 16.38 14.97 -12.20
CA VAL A 254 16.75 15.29 -13.60
C VAL A 254 16.31 16.70 -13.96
N ILE A 255 15.10 17.05 -13.49
CA ILE A 255 14.44 18.33 -13.64
C ILE A 255 13.84 18.69 -12.29
N PRO A 256 13.96 19.96 -11.85
CA PRO A 256 13.36 20.40 -10.60
C PRO A 256 11.85 20.12 -10.54
N ILE A 257 11.44 19.33 -9.55
CA ILE A 257 10.03 19.11 -9.22
C ILE A 257 9.62 20.18 -8.20
N LYS A 258 8.87 21.18 -8.67
CA LYS A 258 8.43 22.31 -7.84
C LYS A 258 7.41 21.91 -6.75
N SER A 259 6.67 20.82 -6.96
CA SER A 259 5.64 20.35 -6.02
C SER A 259 6.25 19.56 -4.86
N LYS A 260 6.25 20.15 -3.66
CA LYS A 260 6.70 19.48 -2.43
C LYS A 260 5.91 18.20 -2.13
N ILE A 261 4.61 18.19 -2.44
CA ILE A 261 3.74 17.03 -2.23
C ILE A 261 4.24 15.84 -3.06
N ILE A 262 4.59 16.06 -4.33
CA ILE A 262 5.09 15.00 -5.22
C ILE A 262 6.50 14.56 -4.82
N VAL A 263 7.36 15.49 -4.41
CA VAL A 263 8.68 15.14 -3.85
C VAL A 263 8.53 14.22 -2.64
N ASN A 264 7.60 14.52 -1.73
CA ASN A 264 7.34 13.68 -0.55
C ASN A 264 6.81 12.31 -0.97
N LYS A 265 5.86 12.23 -1.91
CA LYS A 265 5.36 10.94 -2.44
C LYS A 265 6.45 10.09 -3.07
N ILE A 266 7.41 10.70 -3.78
CA ILE A 266 8.55 9.97 -4.36
C ILE A 266 9.44 9.39 -3.25
N LYS A 267 9.79 10.20 -2.24
CA LYS A 267 10.58 9.74 -1.08
C LYS A 267 9.88 8.63 -0.32
N GLU A 268 8.58 8.80 -0.06
CA GLU A 268 7.75 7.82 0.63
C GLU A 268 7.65 6.52 -0.18
N THR A 269 7.45 6.60 -1.49
CA THR A 269 7.45 5.42 -2.38
C THR A 269 8.76 4.65 -2.30
N PHE A 270 9.90 5.35 -2.28
CA PHE A 270 11.21 4.72 -2.10
C PHE A 270 11.33 4.01 -0.74
N ARG A 271 10.89 4.66 0.34
CA ARG A 271 10.88 4.08 1.70
C ARG A 271 9.99 2.85 1.78
N LEU A 272 8.79 2.91 1.22
CA LEU A 272 7.84 1.79 1.16
C LEU A 272 8.39 0.61 0.36
N LEU A 273 9.01 0.87 -0.81
CA LEU A 273 9.67 -0.17 -1.60
C LEU A 273 10.82 -0.81 -0.81
N PHE A 274 11.63 -0.02 -0.10
CA PHE A 274 12.71 -0.54 0.73
C PHE A 274 12.18 -1.40 1.90
N LEU A 275 11.10 -0.97 2.56
CA LEU A 275 10.43 -1.78 3.59
C LEU A 275 9.92 -3.10 3.02
N LYS A 276 9.23 -3.05 1.87
CA LYS A 276 8.61 -4.22 1.24
C LYS A 276 9.64 -5.21 0.70
N ASP A 277 10.61 -4.72 -0.08
CA ASP A 277 11.49 -5.54 -0.90
C ASP A 277 12.82 -5.89 -0.20
N VAL A 278 13.20 -5.17 0.86
CA VAL A 278 14.46 -5.39 1.59
C VAL A 278 14.24 -5.73 3.05
N VAL A 279 13.57 -4.86 3.81
CA VAL A 279 13.49 -5.00 5.28
C VAL A 279 12.59 -6.16 5.69
N PHE A 280 11.39 -6.23 5.12
CA PHE A 280 10.38 -7.22 5.49
C PHE A 280 10.14 -8.31 4.44
N ALA A 281 10.96 -8.38 3.39
CA ALA A 281 10.78 -9.30 2.25
C ALA A 281 10.54 -10.78 2.61
N LYS A 282 10.95 -11.23 3.81
CA LYS A 282 10.77 -12.62 4.28
C LYS A 282 9.75 -12.79 5.40
N ILE A 283 9.21 -11.71 5.94
CA ILE A 283 8.35 -11.75 7.15
C ILE A 283 7.00 -11.08 6.95
N LEU A 284 6.75 -10.41 5.82
CA LEU A 284 5.42 -9.91 5.50
C LEU A 284 4.46 -11.09 5.30
N ASP A 285 3.31 -11.01 5.97
CA ASP A 285 2.14 -11.79 5.60
C ASP A 285 1.43 -11.16 4.39
N ASP A 286 0.48 -11.89 3.81
CA ASP A 286 -0.25 -11.47 2.61
C ASP A 286 -0.98 -10.13 2.83
N ALA A 287 -1.51 -9.90 4.04
CA ALA A 287 -2.21 -8.67 4.41
C ALA A 287 -1.28 -7.46 4.40
N SER A 288 -0.12 -7.56 5.06
CA SER A 288 0.87 -6.46 5.10
C SER A 288 1.47 -6.21 3.71
N PHE A 289 1.73 -7.27 2.94
CA PHE A 289 2.22 -7.15 1.57
C PHE A 289 1.22 -6.40 0.66
N ALA A 290 -0.07 -6.75 0.77
CA ALA A 290 -1.14 -6.08 0.02
C ALA A 290 -1.27 -4.60 0.41
N LEU A 291 -1.19 -4.30 1.71
CA LEU A 291 -1.24 -2.92 2.21
C LEU A 291 -0.11 -2.07 1.63
N LEU A 292 1.14 -2.50 1.78
CA LEU A 292 2.30 -1.78 1.24
C LEU A 292 2.23 -1.64 -0.27
N SER A 293 1.80 -2.68 -0.98
CA SER A 293 1.64 -2.64 -2.43
C SER A 293 0.58 -1.61 -2.85
N SER A 294 -0.51 -1.48 -2.09
CA SER A 294 -1.54 -0.47 -2.36
C SER A 294 -1.03 0.95 -2.10
N LEU A 295 -0.33 1.20 -0.98
CA LEU A 295 0.29 2.49 -0.69
C LEU A 295 1.29 2.92 -1.77
N ILE A 296 2.16 1.98 -2.21
CA ILE A 296 3.09 2.21 -3.32
C ILE A 296 2.33 2.55 -4.61
N TYR A 297 1.28 1.79 -4.93
CA TYR A 297 0.47 2.01 -6.12
C TYR A 297 -0.22 3.38 -6.13
N TYR A 298 -0.81 3.81 -5.01
CA TYR A 298 -1.43 5.13 -4.90
C TYR A 298 -0.42 6.26 -5.10
N ASN A 299 0.73 6.18 -4.44
CA ASN A 299 1.78 7.19 -4.63
C ASN A 299 2.30 7.22 -6.07
N GLN A 300 2.55 6.05 -6.67
CA GLN A 300 2.97 5.95 -8.07
C GLN A 300 1.95 6.53 -9.03
N THR A 301 0.66 6.28 -8.81
CA THR A 301 -0.44 6.84 -9.62
C THR A 301 -0.44 8.36 -9.54
N ASP A 302 -0.37 8.93 -8.34
CA ASP A 302 -0.34 10.39 -8.14
C ASP A 302 0.90 11.04 -8.79
N ILE A 303 2.07 10.40 -8.68
CA ILE A 303 3.31 10.87 -9.32
C ILE A 303 3.14 10.90 -10.84
N ILE A 304 2.65 9.82 -11.45
CA ILE A 304 2.46 9.74 -12.90
C ILE A 304 1.39 10.71 -13.39
N SER A 305 0.27 10.83 -12.68
CA SER A 305 -0.77 11.81 -12.98
C SER A 305 -0.22 13.24 -12.95
N TRP A 306 0.58 13.59 -11.95
CA TRP A 306 1.22 14.91 -11.91
C TRP A 306 2.18 15.14 -13.08
N ILE A 307 2.97 14.13 -13.47
CA ILE A 307 3.85 14.23 -14.65
C ILE A 307 3.02 14.44 -15.93
N HIS A 308 1.95 13.67 -16.09
CA HIS A 308 1.07 13.74 -17.25
C HIS A 308 0.38 15.11 -17.38
N ASP A 309 -0.17 15.62 -16.28
CA ASP A 309 -0.97 16.84 -16.24
C ASP A 309 -0.11 18.11 -16.24
N ASN A 310 1.18 18.00 -15.91
CA ASN A 310 2.11 19.12 -15.93
C ASN A 310 2.83 19.24 -17.28
N ASP A 311 2.23 20.02 -18.18
CA ASP A 311 2.78 20.31 -19.51
C ASP A 311 4.20 20.91 -19.45
N GLU A 312 4.44 21.88 -18.57
CA GLU A 312 5.75 22.55 -18.40
C GLU A 312 6.86 21.53 -18.06
N PHE A 313 6.58 20.64 -17.11
CA PHE A 313 7.54 19.62 -16.69
C PHE A 313 7.82 18.63 -17.83
N SER A 314 6.76 18.10 -18.44
CA SER A 314 6.89 17.12 -19.52
C SER A 314 7.59 17.70 -20.75
N GLU A 315 7.32 18.95 -21.12
CA GLU A 315 8.03 19.61 -22.23
C GLU A 315 9.50 19.85 -21.90
N THR A 316 9.79 20.32 -20.69
CA THR A 316 11.17 20.53 -20.22
C THR A 316 11.97 19.22 -20.26
N LEU A 317 11.35 18.08 -19.93
CA LEU A 317 11.98 16.77 -19.94
C LEU A 317 12.43 16.33 -21.31
N PHE A 318 11.58 16.44 -22.31
CA PHE A 318 11.93 16.01 -23.66
C PHE A 318 12.75 17.06 -24.42
N ASN A 319 12.69 18.34 -24.01
CA ASN A 319 13.59 19.38 -24.53
C ASN A 319 15.07 19.08 -24.22
N LEU A 320 15.39 18.23 -23.24
CA LEU A 320 16.76 17.77 -22.98
C LEU A 320 17.41 17.09 -24.20
N TYR A 321 16.62 16.55 -25.12
CA TYR A 321 17.11 15.77 -26.27
C TYR A 321 16.92 16.46 -27.62
N LYS A 322 16.26 17.63 -27.63
CA LYS A 322 16.13 18.40 -28.87
C LYS A 322 17.50 18.98 -29.23
N PRO A 323 17.87 18.96 -30.52
CA PRO A 323 19.11 19.59 -30.95
C PRO A 323 19.03 21.08 -30.62
N THR A 324 19.88 21.56 -29.72
CA THR A 324 20.03 22.99 -29.42
C THR A 324 20.46 23.67 -30.71
N ILE A 325 19.56 24.38 -31.38
CA ILE A 325 19.90 25.18 -32.55
C ILE A 325 20.92 26.23 -32.07
N LYS A 326 22.18 26.02 -32.45
CA LYS A 326 23.27 26.98 -32.30
C LYS A 326 22.99 28.17 -33.23
N LYS A 327 22.49 29.27 -32.66
CA LYS A 327 22.61 30.69 -33.06
C LYS A 327 21.52 31.44 -32.27
N THR A 328 21.81 32.32 -31.32
CA THR A 328 22.37 33.66 -31.54
C THR A 328 22.97 34.26 -30.26
N SER A 329 23.61 35.41 -30.45
CA SER A 329 24.70 35.99 -29.71
C SER A 329 24.45 36.52 -28.28
N LYS A 330 23.30 36.34 -27.61
CA LYS A 330 23.04 37.15 -26.39
C LYS A 330 22.18 36.61 -25.25
N ASP A 331 21.70 35.37 -25.24
CA ASP A 331 20.94 34.85 -24.10
C ASP A 331 21.66 33.70 -23.38
N THR A 332 21.61 33.74 -22.05
CA THR A 332 22.30 32.86 -21.11
C THR A 332 22.10 31.38 -21.47
N PHE A 333 23.15 30.74 -21.98
CA PHE A 333 23.15 29.34 -22.39
C PHE A 333 23.12 28.41 -21.17
N VAL A 334 22.19 27.47 -21.15
CA VAL A 334 22.28 26.27 -20.29
C VAL A 334 22.66 25.11 -21.20
N GLU A 335 23.95 24.75 -21.22
CA GLU A 335 24.42 23.56 -21.92
C GLU A 335 23.97 22.32 -21.11
N VAL A 336 23.05 21.54 -21.66
CA VAL A 336 22.57 20.31 -21.02
C VAL A 336 23.71 19.28 -21.04
N SER A 337 24.12 18.81 -19.86
CA SER A 337 25.19 17.82 -19.78
C SER A 337 24.73 16.44 -20.29
N LEU A 338 25.65 15.68 -20.89
CA LEU A 338 25.38 14.29 -21.31
C LEU A 338 24.88 13.42 -20.15
N ASP A 339 25.40 13.65 -18.93
CA ASP A 339 24.95 12.89 -17.77
C ASP A 339 23.53 13.27 -17.36
N GLN A 340 23.10 14.54 -17.50
CA GLN A 340 21.70 14.91 -17.28
C GLN A 340 20.75 14.23 -18.28
N GLN A 341 21.12 14.15 -19.56
CA GLN A 341 20.34 13.43 -20.57
C GLN A 341 20.22 11.94 -20.22
N ARG A 342 21.31 11.29 -19.77
CA ARG A 342 21.28 9.88 -19.36
C ARG A 342 20.36 9.63 -18.16
N GLU A 343 20.35 10.53 -17.20
CA GLU A 343 19.45 10.43 -16.04
C GLU A 343 18.00 10.68 -16.45
N GLY A 344 17.76 11.54 -17.44
CA GLY A 344 16.45 11.68 -18.07
C GLY A 344 15.95 10.37 -18.69
N ILE A 345 16.83 9.60 -19.35
CA ILE A 345 16.45 8.29 -19.91
C ILE A 345 16.04 7.32 -18.80
N LYS A 346 16.80 7.28 -17.70
CA LYS A 346 16.46 6.47 -16.52
C LYS A 346 15.09 6.87 -15.94
N PHE A 347 14.84 8.17 -15.82
CA PHE A 347 13.58 8.69 -15.30
C PHE A 347 12.39 8.36 -16.22
N ILE A 348 12.53 8.55 -17.53
CA ILE A 348 11.51 8.19 -18.53
C ILE A 348 11.22 6.67 -18.45
N PHE A 349 12.27 5.86 -18.37
CA PHE A 349 12.12 4.41 -18.22
C PHE A 349 11.38 4.03 -16.94
N GLN A 350 11.70 4.65 -15.81
CA GLN A 350 10.97 4.42 -14.56
C GLN A 350 9.49 4.80 -14.68
N CYS A 351 9.16 5.91 -15.35
CA CYS A 351 7.78 6.31 -15.59
C CYS A 351 7.01 5.24 -16.39
N LEU A 352 7.63 4.71 -17.46
CA LEU A 352 7.02 3.66 -18.27
C LEU A 352 6.89 2.34 -17.52
N LEU A 353 7.89 1.98 -16.71
CA LEU A 353 7.83 0.79 -15.85
C LEU A 353 6.66 0.86 -14.87
N ILE A 354 6.49 2.00 -14.19
CA ILE A 354 5.36 2.26 -13.28
C ILE A 354 4.04 2.21 -14.05
N SER A 355 3.99 2.80 -15.24
CA SER A 355 2.76 2.87 -16.04
C SER A 355 2.20 1.50 -16.46
N LYS A 356 3.02 0.43 -16.44
CA LYS A 356 2.57 -0.94 -16.72
C LYS A 356 1.50 -1.41 -15.73
N ASN A 357 1.52 -0.86 -14.50
CA ASN A 357 0.54 -1.19 -13.45
C ASN A 357 -0.72 -0.31 -13.51
N LEU A 358 -0.75 0.74 -14.34
CA LEU A 358 -1.90 1.62 -14.47
C LEU A 358 -3.00 1.02 -15.36
N GLN A 359 -4.20 1.60 -15.27
CA GLN A 359 -5.29 1.26 -16.19
C GLN A 359 -4.89 1.54 -17.64
N LEU A 360 -5.37 0.72 -18.57
CA LEU A 360 -5.00 0.80 -20.00
C LEU A 360 -5.18 2.20 -20.58
N SER A 361 -6.28 2.89 -20.26
CA SER A 361 -6.59 4.24 -20.73
C SER A 361 -5.56 5.28 -20.24
N GLN A 362 -5.21 5.25 -18.95
CA GLN A 362 -4.21 6.15 -18.35
C GLN A 362 -2.83 5.90 -18.97
N ARG A 363 -2.45 4.63 -19.14
CA ARG A 363 -1.20 4.22 -19.78
C ARG A 363 -1.11 4.73 -21.23
N THR A 364 -2.17 4.54 -22.02
CA THR A 364 -2.24 5.05 -23.40
C THR A 364 -2.14 6.58 -23.45
N SER A 365 -2.81 7.28 -22.53
CA SER A 365 -2.74 8.74 -22.43
C SER A 365 -1.32 9.23 -22.15
N LEU A 366 -0.62 8.60 -21.19
CA LEU A 366 0.76 8.91 -20.86
C LEU A 366 1.70 8.69 -22.05
N TYR A 367 1.56 7.56 -22.75
CA TYR A 367 2.41 7.24 -23.90
C TYR A 367 2.24 8.27 -25.01
N ASN A 368 0.98 8.59 -25.36
CA ASN A 368 0.68 9.62 -26.35
C ASN A 368 1.25 10.98 -25.96
N LYS A 369 1.15 11.34 -24.67
CA LYS A 369 1.72 12.58 -24.12
C LYS A 369 3.25 12.63 -24.29
N PHE A 370 3.94 11.57 -23.92
CA PHE A 370 5.40 11.49 -24.04
C PHE A 370 5.85 11.50 -25.51
N ILE A 371 5.17 10.75 -26.37
CA ILE A 371 5.43 10.72 -27.82
C ILE A 371 5.28 12.13 -28.41
N ARG A 372 4.19 12.83 -28.09
CA ARG A 372 3.95 14.21 -28.55
C ARG A 372 5.07 15.16 -28.12
N ASN A 373 5.63 14.96 -26.94
CA ASN A 373 6.65 15.84 -26.39
C ASN A 373 8.08 15.53 -26.87
N GLY A 374 8.34 14.34 -27.44
CA GLY A 374 9.64 13.98 -28.02
C GLY A 374 10.26 12.68 -27.50
N LEU A 375 9.46 11.70 -27.06
CA LEU A 375 9.94 10.41 -26.56
C LEU A 375 10.88 9.68 -27.53
N PHE A 376 10.55 9.66 -28.83
CA PHE A 376 11.40 8.99 -29.82
C PHE A 376 12.75 9.66 -30.00
N THR A 377 12.84 10.98 -29.81
CA THR A 377 14.11 11.71 -29.79
C THR A 377 14.99 11.26 -28.62
N ALA A 378 14.39 11.12 -27.43
CA ALA A 378 15.08 10.60 -26.25
C ALA A 378 15.56 9.15 -26.45
N ILE A 379 14.71 8.29 -27.03
CA ILE A 379 15.06 6.89 -27.32
C ILE A 379 16.22 6.80 -28.31
N ILE A 380 16.20 7.60 -29.38
CA ILE A 380 17.27 7.59 -30.38
C ILE A 380 18.60 8.04 -29.76
N PHE A 381 18.58 9.05 -28.91
CA PHE A 381 19.74 9.42 -28.09
C PHE A 381 20.24 8.22 -27.26
N ALA A 382 19.33 7.54 -26.55
CA ALA A 382 19.69 6.41 -25.68
C ALA A 382 20.32 5.24 -26.45
N LEU A 383 19.74 4.85 -27.59
CA LEU A 383 20.23 3.76 -28.45
C LEU A 383 21.62 4.04 -29.05
N GLN A 384 22.01 5.31 -29.15
CA GLN A 384 23.30 5.75 -29.67
C GLN A 384 24.33 6.10 -28.57
N ASP A 385 23.98 5.98 -27.28
CA ASP A 385 24.89 6.31 -26.19
C ASP A 385 26.09 5.36 -26.13
N ARG A 386 27.24 5.88 -25.69
CA ARG A 386 28.46 5.11 -25.46
C ARG A 386 28.32 4.10 -24.31
N LYS A 387 27.52 4.42 -23.28
CA LYS A 387 27.25 3.55 -22.12
C LYS A 387 26.24 2.45 -22.51
N ARG A 388 26.64 1.19 -22.35
CA ARG A 388 25.79 0.01 -22.62
C ARG A 388 24.48 0.05 -21.82
N GLU A 389 24.54 0.44 -20.55
CA GLU A 389 23.38 0.57 -19.67
C GLU A 389 22.29 1.45 -20.30
N ILE A 390 22.67 2.61 -20.85
CA ILE A 390 21.74 3.57 -21.46
C ILE A 390 21.17 3.03 -22.77
N ARG A 391 21.98 2.34 -23.58
CA ARG A 391 21.47 1.64 -24.77
C ARG A 391 20.44 0.56 -24.42
N GLY A 392 20.71 -0.21 -23.36
CA GLY A 392 19.76 -1.21 -22.84
C GLY A 392 18.42 -0.60 -22.44
N LEU A 393 18.45 0.54 -21.71
CA LEU A 393 17.23 1.28 -21.39
C LEU A 393 16.51 1.77 -22.65
N GLY A 394 17.23 2.27 -23.66
CA GLY A 394 16.64 2.65 -24.95
C GLY A 394 15.94 1.48 -25.65
N THR A 395 16.53 0.28 -25.61
CA THR A 395 15.91 -0.94 -26.15
C THR A 395 14.65 -1.32 -25.38
N GLU A 396 14.71 -1.35 -24.05
CA GLU A 396 13.55 -1.65 -23.20
C GLU A 396 12.41 -0.64 -23.37
N LEU A 397 12.73 0.65 -23.57
CA LEU A 397 11.74 1.69 -23.89
C LEU A 397 11.00 1.38 -25.19
N ILE A 398 11.73 1.01 -26.25
CA ILE A 398 11.09 0.63 -27.53
C ILE A 398 10.24 -0.62 -27.38
N VAL A 399 10.76 -1.66 -26.74
CA VAL A 399 10.01 -2.90 -26.49
C VAL A 399 8.73 -2.58 -25.71
N SER A 400 8.82 -1.76 -24.67
CA SER A 400 7.66 -1.38 -23.87
C SER A 400 6.61 -0.56 -24.62
N ILE A 401 6.96 0.13 -25.71
CA ILE A 401 6.01 0.82 -26.59
C ILE A 401 5.40 -0.17 -27.59
N ILE A 402 6.22 -1.04 -28.18
CA ILE A 402 5.79 -2.10 -29.10
C ILE A 402 4.78 -3.03 -28.42
N ASP A 403 5.07 -3.47 -27.20
CA ASP A 403 4.19 -4.32 -26.38
C ASP A 403 2.86 -3.64 -26.04
N HIS A 404 2.85 -2.30 -25.99
CA HIS A 404 1.66 -1.52 -25.71
C HIS A 404 0.79 -1.35 -26.96
N ASP A 405 1.38 -0.80 -28.02
CA ASP A 405 0.75 -0.60 -29.32
C ASP A 405 1.83 -0.35 -30.41
N THR A 406 1.94 -1.28 -31.35
CA THR A 406 2.89 -1.21 -32.47
C THR A 406 2.62 -0.03 -33.41
N PHE A 407 1.37 0.46 -33.49
CA PHE A 407 1.02 1.60 -34.32
C PHE A 407 1.63 2.91 -33.83
N LEU A 408 1.95 3.03 -32.53
CA LEU A 408 2.60 4.22 -31.98
C LEU A 408 4.01 4.44 -32.54
N VAL A 409 4.74 3.35 -32.80
CA VAL A 409 6.08 3.40 -33.41
C VAL A 409 5.96 3.62 -34.92
N ARG A 410 5.01 2.94 -35.57
CA ARG A 410 4.83 2.99 -37.03
C ARG A 410 4.27 4.32 -37.51
N GLY A 411 3.30 4.88 -36.80
CA GLY A 411 2.57 6.10 -37.19
C GLY A 411 3.31 7.40 -36.89
N TYR A 412 4.43 7.36 -36.15
CA TYR A 412 5.14 8.56 -35.73
C TYR A 412 5.85 9.24 -36.91
N LYS A 413 5.48 10.50 -37.15
CA LYS A 413 6.05 11.38 -38.18
C LYS A 413 6.67 12.60 -37.49
N ASP A 414 7.98 12.62 -37.32
CA ASP A 414 8.70 13.86 -36.96
C ASP A 414 9.63 14.27 -38.12
N THR A 415 9.18 15.26 -38.88
CA THR A 415 9.87 15.81 -40.05
C THR A 415 11.12 16.62 -39.69
N ASN A 416 11.24 17.09 -38.44
CA ASN A 416 12.39 17.91 -38.00
C ASN A 416 13.61 17.07 -37.59
N MET A 417 13.42 15.78 -37.31
CA MET A 417 14.45 14.89 -36.79
C MET A 417 15.36 14.31 -37.88
N VAL A 418 14.82 14.16 -39.10
CA VAL A 418 15.50 13.50 -40.24
C VAL A 418 16.71 14.31 -40.71
N GLY A 419 16.63 15.64 -40.73
CA GLY A 419 17.70 16.50 -41.25
C GLY A 419 18.93 16.66 -40.34
N ASN A 420 18.82 16.39 -39.04
CA ASN A 420 19.90 16.66 -38.07
C ASN A 420 20.64 15.39 -37.57
N ILE A 421 20.05 14.20 -37.72
CA ILE A 421 20.66 12.92 -37.29
C ILE A 421 21.32 12.20 -38.47
N MET A 422 20.85 12.46 -39.69
CA MET A 422 21.57 12.11 -40.91
C MET A 422 22.71 13.11 -41.11
N GLY A 423 23.82 12.92 -40.38
CA GLY A 423 25.10 13.38 -40.89
C GLY A 423 25.33 12.79 -42.29
N GLU A 424 26.03 13.54 -43.15
CA GLU A 424 26.26 13.33 -44.59
C GLU A 424 26.69 11.91 -45.07
N GLU A 425 26.78 10.91 -44.20
CA GLU A 425 27.32 9.57 -44.53
C GLU A 425 26.31 8.55 -45.05
N LEU A 426 25.04 8.88 -45.27
CA LEU A 426 24.04 7.91 -45.78
C LEU A 426 23.04 8.49 -46.80
N ILE A 427 23.42 9.52 -47.56
CA ILE A 427 22.79 9.75 -48.86
C ILE A 427 23.51 8.81 -49.82
N ASP A 428 22.95 7.63 -50.02
CA ASP A 428 23.31 6.82 -51.19
C ASP A 428 22.81 7.60 -52.41
N ASP A 429 23.69 7.89 -53.36
CA ASP A 429 23.53 8.81 -54.51
C ASP A 429 22.43 8.41 -55.53
N ASN A 430 21.39 7.68 -55.14
CA ASN A 430 20.37 7.15 -56.07
C ASN A 430 18.90 7.41 -55.72
N GLU A 431 18.57 8.20 -54.71
CA GLU A 431 17.21 8.76 -54.58
C GLU A 431 17.20 10.25 -54.91
N THR A 432 17.27 10.53 -56.22
CA THR A 432 16.83 11.80 -56.80
C THR A 432 15.43 12.13 -56.28
N ILE A 433 15.34 13.17 -55.45
CA ILE A 433 14.09 13.89 -55.18
C ILE A 433 13.64 14.46 -56.52
N VAL A 434 12.72 13.76 -57.20
CA VAL A 434 12.03 14.32 -58.36
C VAL A 434 11.02 15.31 -57.81
N GLU A 435 11.33 16.60 -57.93
CA GLU A 435 10.34 17.67 -57.83
C GLU A 435 9.31 17.49 -58.96
N GLN A 436 8.20 16.80 -58.69
CA GLN A 436 7.04 16.81 -59.57
C GLN A 436 6.15 18.01 -59.23
N ASN A 437 6.35 19.08 -60.00
CA ASN A 437 5.34 20.11 -60.20
C ASN A 437 4.12 19.51 -60.92
N GLY A 438 2.96 19.57 -60.28
CA GLY A 438 1.63 19.62 -60.91
C GLY A 438 1.11 18.35 -61.61
N ASN A 439 0.23 17.61 -60.96
CA ASN A 439 -1.18 17.47 -61.36
C ASN A 439 -1.89 16.43 -60.47
N GLN A 440 -3.16 16.70 -60.20
CA GLN A 440 -4.10 15.80 -59.52
C GLN A 440 -4.28 14.51 -60.34
N ASN A 441 -4.07 13.34 -59.71
CA ASN A 441 -4.98 12.17 -59.69
C ASN A 441 -4.30 10.92 -59.08
N ASP A 442 -5.04 10.27 -58.19
CA ASP A 442 -5.06 8.88 -57.70
C ASP A 442 -3.78 8.09 -57.32
N ASP A 443 -3.93 7.40 -56.19
CA ASP A 443 -3.21 6.21 -55.72
C ASP A 443 -1.67 6.27 -55.66
N SER A 444 -1.15 6.71 -54.51
CA SER A 444 0.21 6.39 -54.08
C SER A 444 0.19 5.48 -52.85
N PRO A 445 1.08 4.46 -52.77
CA PRO A 445 1.12 3.56 -51.62
C PRO A 445 1.56 4.34 -50.38
N MET A 446 0.93 4.03 -49.24
CA MET A 446 1.28 4.55 -47.91
C MET A 446 2.79 4.50 -47.70
N THR A 447 3.45 5.66 -47.84
CA THR A 447 4.87 5.81 -47.49
C THR A 447 4.99 5.64 -45.99
N ALA A 448 5.72 4.60 -45.57
CA ALA A 448 6.00 4.34 -44.16
C ALA A 448 6.62 5.61 -43.52
N PRO A 449 6.17 6.03 -42.34
CA PRO A 449 6.69 7.24 -41.69
C PRO A 449 8.21 7.20 -41.52
N VAL A 450 8.88 8.25 -42.01
CA VAL A 450 10.35 8.36 -42.09
C VAL A 450 11.05 8.12 -40.75
N THR A 451 10.40 8.45 -39.63
CA THR A 451 10.95 8.25 -38.28
C THR A 451 10.85 6.81 -37.79
N GLY A 452 9.77 6.09 -38.14
CA GLY A 452 9.68 4.64 -37.90
C GLY A 452 10.80 3.88 -38.63
N LEU A 453 11.11 4.30 -39.86
CA LEU A 453 12.24 3.77 -40.63
C LEU A 453 13.60 4.09 -39.96
N LEU A 454 13.76 5.27 -39.36
CA LEU A 454 14.99 5.66 -38.64
C LEU A 454 15.23 4.79 -37.39
N ILE A 455 14.19 4.52 -36.60
CA ILE A 455 14.29 3.64 -35.43
C ILE A 455 14.66 2.22 -35.87
N THR A 456 13.99 1.69 -36.90
CA THR A 456 14.32 0.38 -37.48
C THR A 456 15.77 0.33 -37.96
N LYS A 457 16.25 1.37 -38.68
CA LYS A 457 17.66 1.47 -39.11
C LYS A 457 18.64 1.48 -37.93
N ILE A 458 18.33 2.23 -36.86
CA ILE A 458 19.16 2.30 -35.65
C ILE A 458 19.19 0.94 -34.94
N LEU A 459 18.04 0.27 -34.81
CA LEU A 459 17.95 -1.07 -34.22
C LEU A 459 18.74 -2.11 -35.04
N ILE A 460 18.69 -2.05 -36.38
CA ILE A 460 19.53 -2.90 -37.24
C ILE A 460 21.02 -2.62 -36.99
N LYS A 461 21.43 -1.34 -36.97
CA LYS A 461 22.82 -0.96 -36.68
C LYS A 461 23.25 -1.44 -35.28
N LEU A 462 22.36 -1.39 -34.30
CA LEU A 462 22.61 -1.87 -32.94
C LEU A 462 22.75 -3.40 -32.92
N LEU A 463 21.87 -4.13 -33.60
CA LEU A 463 21.92 -5.60 -33.71
C LEU A 463 23.25 -6.08 -34.30
N LEU A 464 23.73 -5.39 -35.35
CA LEU A 464 24.98 -5.73 -36.04
C LEU A 464 26.23 -5.44 -35.18
N ASN A 465 26.23 -4.33 -34.45
CA ASN A 465 27.42 -3.83 -33.74
C ASN A 465 27.49 -4.18 -32.25
N GLU A 466 26.36 -4.55 -31.63
CA GLU A 466 26.37 -4.89 -30.21
C GLU A 466 27.12 -6.21 -29.96
N THR A 467 27.65 -6.39 -28.76
CA THR A 467 28.38 -7.61 -28.35
C THR A 467 27.59 -8.45 -27.35
N ASN A 468 26.66 -7.82 -26.61
CA ASN A 468 25.84 -8.49 -25.63
C ASN A 468 24.70 -9.29 -26.28
N SER A 469 24.64 -10.60 -26.01
CA SER A 469 23.66 -11.52 -26.60
C SER A 469 22.22 -11.26 -26.15
N SER A 470 21.97 -10.86 -24.89
CA SER A 470 20.60 -10.61 -24.41
C SER A 470 20.01 -9.38 -25.09
N MET A 471 20.78 -8.29 -25.19
CA MET A 471 20.32 -7.09 -25.89
C MET A 471 20.13 -7.36 -27.38
N LYS A 472 21.00 -8.16 -28.03
CA LYS A 472 20.77 -8.61 -29.40
C LYS A 472 19.45 -9.34 -29.56
N SER A 473 19.13 -10.25 -28.64
CA SER A 473 17.87 -10.99 -28.65
C SER A 473 16.67 -10.04 -28.55
N GLN A 474 16.70 -9.08 -27.62
CA GLN A 474 15.63 -8.10 -27.45
C GLN A 474 15.46 -7.21 -28.69
N VAL A 475 16.57 -6.71 -29.26
CA VAL A 475 16.55 -5.90 -30.48
C VAL A 475 16.02 -6.71 -31.67
N PHE A 476 16.40 -7.98 -31.77
CA PHE A 476 15.92 -8.88 -32.82
C PHE A 476 14.40 -9.09 -32.72
N GLU A 477 13.86 -9.38 -31.53
CA GLU A 477 12.42 -9.54 -31.34
C GLU A 477 11.66 -8.24 -31.61
N ALA A 478 12.18 -7.09 -31.16
CA ALA A 478 11.59 -5.79 -31.47
C ALA A 478 11.55 -5.52 -32.98
N LEU A 479 12.64 -5.81 -33.70
CA LEU A 479 12.70 -5.69 -35.15
C LEU A 479 11.72 -6.62 -35.85
N LYS A 480 11.63 -7.88 -35.39
CA LYS A 480 10.69 -8.85 -35.92
C LYS A 480 9.26 -8.34 -35.82
N VAL A 481 8.83 -7.89 -34.64
CA VAL A 481 7.47 -7.34 -34.46
C VAL A 481 7.23 -6.09 -35.33
N LEU A 482 8.24 -5.22 -35.47
CA LEU A 482 8.12 -4.03 -36.31
C LEU A 482 8.03 -4.36 -37.81
N LEU A 483 8.67 -5.45 -38.28
CA LEU A 483 8.79 -5.83 -39.68
C LEU A 483 7.78 -6.91 -40.13
N ASP A 484 7.20 -7.71 -39.23
CA ASP A 484 6.34 -8.87 -39.54
C ASP A 484 4.92 -8.52 -40.03
N THR A 485 4.64 -7.27 -40.45
CA THR A 485 3.32 -6.90 -41.03
C THR A 485 3.40 -5.80 -42.07
#